data_AF-A0A365XRV3-F1
#
_entry.id   AF-A0A365XRV3-F1
#
_cell.length_a   1.000
_cell.length_b   1.000
_cell.length_c   1.000
_cell.angle_alpha   90.00
_cell.angle_beta   90.00
_cell.angle_gamma   90.00
#
_symmetry.space_group_name_H-M   'P 1'
#
loop_
_entity.id
_entity.type
_entity.pdbx_description
1 polymer ?
#
loop_
_entity_poly.entity_id
_entity_poly.type
_entity_poly.pdbx_seq_one_letter_code
_entity_poly.pdbx_strand_id
1 'polypeptide(L)'
;MAKGKDPRFEAVRTLIEAGKIRDLRGIYDIIPMTTVGTAVGIHKSTLYKKLINPGLLKIEECELLAKAFGVTPQTIMTLALNQMHKKSS
;
A
#
# COMPACT_ATOMS: atom_id res chain seq x y z
N MET A 1 22.18 9.37 5.41
CA MET A 1 21.13 9.75 6.37
C MET A 1 20.17 8.59 6.50
N ALA A 2 20.33 7.75 7.52
CA ALA A 2 19.38 6.68 7.83
C ALA A 2 18.09 7.33 8.36
N LYS A 3 17.17 7.66 7.44
CA LYS A 3 15.86 8.23 7.78
C LYS A 3 15.13 7.16 8.57
N GLY A 4 14.96 7.39 9.88
CA GLY A 4 14.19 6.53 10.76
C GLY A 4 12.89 6.15 10.07
N LYS A 5 12.65 4.85 9.93
CA LYS A 5 11.43 4.32 9.35
C LYS A 5 10.26 5.03 10.02
N ASP A 6 9.49 5.79 9.26
CA ASP A 6 8.31 6.49 9.74
C ASP A 6 7.47 5.47 10.54
N PRO A 7 7.11 5.73 11.82
CA PRO A 7 6.40 4.76 12.67
C PRO A 7 5.06 4.32 12.07
N ARG A 8 4.54 5.11 11.12
CA ARG A 8 3.36 4.80 10.31
C ARG A 8 3.56 3.57 9.41
N PHE A 9 4.74 3.35 8.84
CA PHE A 9 5.00 2.16 8.02
C PHE A 9 4.95 0.88 8.87
N GLU A 10 5.50 0.94 10.09
CA GLU A 10 5.46 -0.17 11.02
C GLU A 10 4.03 -0.44 11.51
N ALA A 11 3.27 0.63 11.83
CA ALA A 11 1.86 0.51 12.18
C ALA A 11 1.03 -0.12 11.05
N VAL A 12 1.24 0.29 9.80
CA VAL A 12 0.59 -0.31 8.62
C VAL A 12 0.91 -1.81 8.56
N ARG A 13 2.20 -2.18 8.70
CA ARG A 13 2.61 -3.58 8.70
C ARG A 13 1.91 -4.38 9.79
N THR A 14 1.93 -3.91 11.03
CA THR A 14 1.24 -4.59 12.16
C THR A 14 -0.25 -4.73 11.91
N LEU A 15 -0.89 -3.74 11.30
CA LEU A 15 -2.33 -3.76 11.01
C LEU A 15 -2.70 -4.66 9.83
N ILE A 16 -1.81 -4.81 8.85
CA ILE A 16 -1.91 -5.79 7.77
C ILE A 16 -1.76 -7.20 8.37
N GLU A 17 -0.74 -7.44 9.19
CA GLU A 17 -0.50 -8.74 9.84
C GLU A 17 -1.62 -9.12 10.82
N ALA A 18 -2.19 -8.13 11.53
CA ALA A 18 -3.37 -8.32 12.38
C ALA A 18 -4.69 -8.50 11.60
N GLY A 19 -4.67 -8.41 10.26
CA GLY A 19 -5.85 -8.55 9.40
C GLY A 19 -6.89 -7.43 9.55
N LYS A 20 -6.50 -6.30 10.18
CA LYS A 20 -7.35 -5.11 10.33
C LYS A 20 -7.43 -4.32 9.02
N ILE A 21 -6.34 -4.27 8.26
CA ILE A 21 -6.32 -3.69 6.91
C ILE A 21 -6.58 -4.80 5.91
N ARG A 22 -7.74 -4.73 5.24
CA ARG A 22 -8.15 -5.71 4.22
C ARG A 22 -8.09 -5.18 2.79
N ASP A 23 -7.91 -3.87 2.65
CA ASP A 23 -7.95 -3.13 1.39
C ASP A 23 -6.78 -2.12 1.36
N LEU A 24 -6.28 -1.74 0.17
CA LEU A 24 -5.22 -0.74 0.05
C LEU A 24 -5.63 0.62 0.65
N ARG A 25 -6.92 0.97 0.66
CA ARG A 25 -7.41 2.23 1.26
C ARG A 25 -7.08 2.36 2.74
N GLY A 26 -7.21 1.27 3.48
CA GLY A 26 -6.91 1.27 4.92
C GLY A 26 -5.45 1.54 5.22
N ILE A 27 -4.54 1.24 4.28
CA ILE A 27 -3.13 1.67 4.39
C ILE A 27 -3.03 3.19 4.35
N TYR A 28 -3.70 3.80 3.37
CA TYR A 28 -3.62 5.24 3.14
C TYR A 28 -4.33 6.10 4.19
N ASP A 29 -5.21 5.51 5.00
CA ASP A 29 -5.78 6.17 6.20
C ASP A 29 -4.73 6.38 7.31
N ILE A 30 -3.72 5.50 7.38
CA ILE A 30 -2.67 5.57 8.41
C ILE A 30 -1.48 6.37 7.91
N ILE A 31 -1.12 6.18 6.64
CA ILE A 31 0.01 6.87 6.03
C ILE A 31 -0.45 7.65 4.79
N PRO A 32 -0.18 8.96 4.72
CA PRO A 32 -0.62 9.75 3.58
C PRO A 32 0.10 9.29 2.30
N MET A 33 -0.64 9.28 1.20
CA MET A 33 -0.12 8.92 -0.13
C MET A 33 1.12 9.70 -0.56
N THR A 34 1.28 10.93 -0.10
CA THR A 34 2.48 11.74 -0.36
C THR A 34 3.72 11.08 0.21
N THR A 35 3.65 10.60 1.46
CA THR A 35 4.77 9.90 2.11
C THR A 35 5.07 8.58 1.42
N VAL A 36 4.04 7.80 1.07
CA VAL A 36 4.21 6.55 0.31
C VAL A 36 4.85 6.85 -1.04
N GLY A 37 4.34 7.83 -1.78
CA GLY A 37 4.87 8.24 -3.08
C GLY A 37 6.33 8.68 -3.03
N THR A 38 6.71 9.45 -2.01
CA THR A 38 8.12 9.82 -1.78
C THR A 38 8.99 8.60 -1.44
N ALA A 39 8.46 7.62 -0.72
CA ALA A 39 9.20 6.41 -0.34
C ALA A 39 9.39 5.44 -1.52
N VAL A 40 8.38 5.28 -2.38
CA VAL A 40 8.46 4.38 -3.56
C VAL A 40 8.93 5.08 -4.84
N GLY A 41 9.07 6.41 -4.83
CA GLY A 41 9.43 7.20 -6.01
C GLY A 41 8.29 7.35 -7.03
N ILE A 42 7.04 7.18 -6.61
CA ILE A 42 5.85 7.24 -7.49
C ILE A 42 5.06 8.50 -7.19
N HIS A 43 4.60 9.17 -8.24
CA HIS A 43 3.79 10.38 -8.09
C HIS A 43 2.45 10.09 -7.39
N LYS A 44 2.03 10.97 -6.45
CA LYS A 44 0.79 10.84 -5.67
C LYS A 44 -0.42 10.55 -6.54
N SER A 45 -0.57 11.26 -7.67
CA SER A 45 -1.70 11.09 -8.59
C SER A 45 -1.76 9.71 -9.22
N THR A 46 -0.59 9.11 -9.50
CA THR A 46 -0.50 7.76 -10.07
C THR A 46 -0.89 6.72 -9.03
N LEU A 47 -0.38 6.86 -7.80
CA LEU A 47 -0.80 6.04 -6.66
C LEU A 47 -2.30 6.16 -6.39
N TYR A 48 -2.86 7.37 -6.48
CA TYR A 48 -4.29 7.61 -6.28
C TYR A 48 -5.16 6.90 -7.31
N LYS A 49 -4.77 6.97 -8.60
CA LYS A 49 -5.46 6.22 -9.66
C LYS A 49 -5.41 4.70 -9.42
N LYS A 50 -4.27 4.19 -8.96
CA LYS A 50 -4.08 2.76 -8.67
C LYS A 50 -4.82 2.31 -7.41
N LEU A 51 -4.96 3.20 -6.43
CA LEU A 51 -5.83 2.96 -5.28
C LEU A 51 -7.31 2.89 -5.69
N ILE A 52 -7.76 3.77 -6.58
CA ILE A 52 -9.15 3.73 -7.08
C ILE A 52 -9.40 2.50 -7.95
N ASN A 53 -8.39 2.13 -8.73
CA ASN A 53 -8.44 1.03 -9.67
C ASN A 53 -7.22 0.09 -9.47
N PRO A 54 -7.32 -0.89 -8.56
CA PRO A 54 -6.21 -1.77 -8.20
C PRO A 54 -5.71 -2.62 -9.38
N GLY A 55 -6.53 -2.82 -10.42
CA GLY A 55 -6.12 -3.52 -11.65
C GLY A 55 -5.08 -2.78 -12.49
N LEU A 56 -4.81 -1.50 -12.20
CA LEU A 56 -3.73 -0.74 -12.84
C LEU A 56 -2.38 -0.87 -12.11
N LEU A 57 -2.35 -1.59 -10.99
CA LEU A 57 -1.18 -1.74 -10.14
C LEU A 57 -0.27 -2.82 -10.73
N LYS A 58 0.96 -2.46 -11.09
CA LYS A 58 1.92 -3.40 -11.67
C LYS A 58 2.60 -4.23 -10.58
N ILE A 59 3.08 -5.41 -10.95
CA ILE A 59 3.85 -6.29 -10.04
C ILE A 59 5.10 -5.58 -9.50
N GLU A 60 5.83 -4.85 -10.35
CA GLU A 60 6.99 -4.05 -9.92
C GLU A 60 6.64 -3.03 -8.82
N GLU A 61 5.43 -2.45 -8.88
CA GLU A 61 4.96 -1.51 -7.86
C GLU A 61 4.53 -2.22 -6.59
N CYS A 62 3.95 -3.42 -6.70
CA CYS A 62 3.73 -4.28 -5.53
C CYS A 62 5.04 -4.54 -4.81
N GLU A 63 6.13 -4.82 -5.52
CA GLU A 63 7.45 -5.03 -4.91
C GLU A 63 8.00 -3.78 -4.25
N LEU A 64 7.85 -2.61 -4.88
CA LEU A 64 8.27 -1.33 -4.29
C LEU A 64 7.48 -1.01 -3.01
N LEU A 65 6.15 -1.17 -3.05
CA LEU A 65 5.30 -0.98 -1.88
C LEU A 65 5.62 -2.00 -0.79
N ALA A 66 5.80 -3.27 -1.15
CA ALA A 66 6.20 -4.33 -0.23
C ALA A 66 7.52 -4.00 0.49
N LYS A 67 8.53 -3.52 -0.26
CA LYS A 67 9.80 -3.06 0.33
C LYS A 67 9.62 -1.85 1.23
N ALA A 68 8.77 -0.89 0.86
CA ALA A 68 8.50 0.30 1.67
C ALA A 68 7.78 -0.04 2.98
N PHE A 69 6.78 -0.92 2.93
CA PHE A 69 6.01 -1.36 4.10
C PHE A 69 6.67 -2.49 4.90
N GLY A 70 7.69 -3.16 4.34
CA GLY A 70 8.32 -4.32 4.95
C GLY A 70 7.40 -5.55 5.00
N VAL A 71 6.53 -5.71 4.01
CA VAL A 71 5.62 -6.86 3.84
C VAL A 71 5.98 -7.63 2.57
N THR A 72 5.30 -8.75 2.28
CA THR A 72 5.51 -9.46 1.01
C THR A 72 4.68 -8.83 -0.13
N PRO A 73 5.15 -8.90 -1.38
CA PRO A 73 4.40 -8.43 -2.55
C PRO A 73 3.02 -9.11 -2.70
N GLN A 74 2.95 -10.39 -2.30
CA GLN A 74 1.71 -11.17 -2.29
C GLN A 74 0.65 -10.55 -1.37
N THR A 75 1.05 -10.01 -0.22
CA THR A 75 0.12 -9.34 0.69
C THR A 75 -0.45 -8.07 0.06
N ILE A 76 0.39 -7.24 -0.56
CA ILE A 76 -0.06 -6.04 -1.30
C ILE A 76 -1.04 -6.43 -2.42
N MET A 77 -0.71 -7.48 -3.18
CA MET A 77 -1.57 -7.98 -4.26
C MET A 77 -2.90 -8.51 -3.72
N THR A 78 -2.89 -9.23 -2.60
CA THR A 78 -4.11 -9.72 -1.94
C THR A 78 -5.01 -8.56 -1.49
N LEU A 79 -4.44 -7.49 -0.91
CA LEU A 79 -5.18 -6.29 -0.54
C LEU A 79 -5.77 -5.57 -1.76
N ALA A 80 -5.03 -5.54 -2.87
CA ALA A 80 -5.51 -4.99 -4.14
C ALA A 80 -6.68 -5.81 -4.70
N LEU A 81 -6.58 -7.15 -4.68
CA LEU A 81 -7.61 -8.07 -5.14
C LEU A 81 -8.88 -7.99 -4.28
N ASN A 82 -8.72 -7.96 -2.95
CA ASN A 82 -9.84 -7.77 -2.02
C ASN A 82 -10.61 -6.48 -2.31
N GLN A 83 -9.88 -5.39 -2.57
CA GLN A 83 -10.50 -4.12 -2.91
C GLN A 83 -11.23 -4.17 -4.26
N MET A 84 -10.73 -4.94 -5.24
CA MET A 84 -11.44 -5.18 -6.51
C MET A 84 -12.72 -5.97 -6.30
N HIS A 85 -12.67 -7.07 -5.53
CA HIS A 85 -13.85 -7.89 -5.23
C HIS A 85 -14.91 -7.12 -4.44
N LYS A 86 -14.50 -6.33 -3.46
CA LYS A 86 -15.42 -5.54 -2.61
C LYS A 86 -16.15 -4.43 -3.38
N LYS A 87 -15.66 -4.03 -4.54
CA LYS A 87 -16.32 -3.05 -5.42
C LYS A 87 -17.42 -3.69 -6.30
N SER A 88 -17.50 -5.01 -6.33
CA SER A 88 -18.50 -5.79 -7.11
C SER A 88 -19.62 -6.41 -6.27
N SER A 89 -19.71 -6.11 -4.97
CA SER A 89 -20.84 -6.50 -4.10
C SER A 89 -21.68 -5.31 -3.69
#